data_AF-A0A517ZY34-F1
#
_entry.id   AF-A0A517ZY34-F1
#
_cell.length_a   1.000
_cell.length_b   1.000
_cell.length_c   1.000
_cell.angle_alpha   90.00
_cell.angle_beta   90.00
_cell.angle_gamma   90.00
#
_symmetry.space_group_name_H-M   'P 1'
#
loop_
_entity.id
_entity.type
_entity.pdbx_description
1 polymer ?
#
loop_
_entity_poly.entity_id
_entity_poly.type
_entity_poly.pdbx_seq_one_letter_code
_entity_poly.pdbx_strand_id
1 'polypeptide(L)'
;MAVEITEVRIKLMDDPQERLQAFCSITFDSCFVIRDLKIIEGAKGSFVAMPSRKLTDHCPQCNTKNHLRALFCNQCGAKLQEDRACKDDDGRAKLYADIAHPINSRCREMIQTCVLEAFSEEMVRANQPDYICRYDDYGEDAFAALAEDAEATPPQRTQPQPETPAQSEPAAESAETSRVRRIESGSQLPGSPHQTPATSPSTAKASMTQSASSNQNETFGDGIL
;
A
#
# COMPACT_ATOMS: atom_id res chain seq x y z
N MET A 1 28.22 -19.58 9.61
CA MET A 1 27.38 -19.54 8.40
C MET A 1 27.12 -18.09 8.08
N ALA A 2 27.33 -17.69 6.82
CA ALA A 2 26.99 -16.34 6.35
C ALA A 2 25.61 -16.40 5.69
N VAL A 3 24.85 -15.31 5.79
CA VAL A 3 23.57 -15.15 5.11
C VAL A 3 23.85 -14.85 3.64
N GLU A 4 23.14 -15.50 2.72
CA GLU A 4 23.26 -15.32 1.28
C GLU A 4 21.98 -14.69 0.70
N ILE A 5 22.14 -13.86 -0.34
CA ILE A 5 21.01 -13.28 -1.06
C ILE A 5 20.67 -14.22 -2.21
N THR A 6 19.51 -14.85 -2.16
CA THR A 6 19.11 -15.87 -3.14
C THR A 6 18.31 -15.31 -4.30
N GLU A 7 17.62 -14.18 -4.10
CA GLU A 7 16.80 -13.55 -5.12
C GLU A 7 16.76 -12.03 -4.94
N VAL A 8 16.79 -11.31 -6.07
CA VAL A 8 16.63 -9.85 -6.11
C VAL A 8 15.60 -9.52 -7.19
N ARG A 9 14.54 -8.80 -6.81
CA ARG A 9 13.51 -8.29 -7.72
C ARG A 9 13.58 -6.77 -7.76
N ILE A 10 13.46 -6.19 -8.95
CA ILE A 10 13.61 -4.75 -9.16
C ILE A 10 12.43 -4.19 -9.95
N LYS A 11 11.93 -3.06 -9.48
CA LYS A 11 10.94 -2.22 -10.16
C LYS A 11 11.58 -0.88 -10.47
N LEU A 12 11.93 -0.70 -11.74
CA LEU A 12 12.46 0.57 -12.24
C LEU A 12 11.41 1.68 -12.10
N MET A 13 11.88 2.89 -11.88
CA MET A 13 11.05 4.09 -11.92
C MET A 13 11.26 4.83 -13.24
N ASP A 14 10.18 5.37 -13.78
CA ASP A 14 10.18 6.02 -15.10
C ASP A 14 10.60 7.50 -15.06
N ASP A 15 10.70 8.09 -13.88
CA ASP A 15 10.94 9.53 -13.68
C ASP A 15 12.44 9.83 -13.48
N PRO A 16 13.20 10.22 -14.53
CA PRO A 16 14.64 10.46 -14.42
C PRO A 16 15.01 11.73 -13.63
N GLN A 17 14.03 12.58 -13.32
CA GLN A 17 14.26 13.80 -12.54
C GLN A 17 14.22 13.53 -11.02
N GLU A 18 13.64 12.41 -10.60
CA GLU A 18 13.62 12.02 -9.20
C GLU A 18 14.91 11.27 -8.84
N ARG A 19 15.37 11.46 -7.59
CA ARG A 19 16.55 10.75 -7.09
C ARG A 19 16.31 9.24 -6.90
N LEU A 20 15.07 8.80 -6.92
CA LEU A 20 14.67 7.42 -6.72
C LEU A 20 14.64 6.69 -8.07
N GLN A 21 15.58 5.77 -8.27
CA GLN A 21 15.76 5.08 -9.55
C GLN A 21 14.94 3.78 -9.62
N ALA A 22 14.81 3.07 -8.50
CA ALA A 22 14.06 1.82 -8.44
C ALA A 22 13.66 1.45 -7.01
N PHE A 23 12.61 0.63 -6.92
CA PHE A 23 12.30 -0.17 -5.74
C PHE A 23 12.87 -1.58 -5.91
N CYS A 24 13.30 -2.16 -4.80
CA CYS A 24 13.91 -3.48 -4.77
C CYS A 24 13.33 -4.31 -3.62
N SER A 25 13.17 -5.61 -3.88
CA SER A 25 12.88 -6.62 -2.88
C SER A 25 13.96 -7.69 -2.94
N ILE A 26 14.51 -8.07 -1.79
CA ILE A 26 15.57 -9.06 -1.69
C ILE A 26 15.12 -10.24 -0.83
N THR A 27 15.55 -11.44 -1.21
CA THR A 27 15.30 -12.68 -0.46
C THR A 27 16.62 -13.21 0.08
N PHE A 28 16.67 -13.44 1.39
CA PHE A 28 17.79 -14.07 2.09
C PHE A 28 17.51 -15.56 2.29
N ASP A 29 18.49 -16.39 1.97
CA ASP A 29 18.50 -17.84 2.16
C ASP A 29 17.19 -18.54 1.72
N SER A 30 16.49 -17.98 0.72
CA SER A 30 15.15 -18.41 0.26
C SER A 30 14.09 -18.55 1.35
N CYS A 31 14.28 -17.90 2.51
CA CYS A 31 13.39 -18.04 3.67
C CYS A 31 12.90 -16.71 4.23
N PHE A 32 13.55 -15.59 3.87
CA PHE A 32 13.22 -14.28 4.41
C PHE A 32 13.27 -13.19 3.35
N VAL A 33 12.15 -12.50 3.13
CA VAL A 33 12.05 -11.42 2.12
C VAL A 33 12.03 -10.06 2.82
N ILE A 34 12.85 -9.14 2.35
CA ILE A 34 12.78 -7.71 2.70
C ILE A 34 12.32 -6.92 1.48
N ARG A 35 11.21 -6.21 1.64
CA ARG A 35 10.62 -5.34 0.60
C ARG A 35 10.98 -3.87 0.84
N ASP A 36 10.66 -3.05 -0.14
CA ASP A 36 10.77 -1.58 -0.10
C ASP A 36 12.20 -1.06 0.12
N LEU A 37 13.21 -1.79 -0.36
CA LEU A 37 14.54 -1.23 -0.55
C LEU A 37 14.48 -0.24 -1.71
N LYS A 38 15.27 0.83 -1.62
CA LYS A 38 15.26 1.91 -2.60
C LYS A 38 16.64 2.08 -3.19
N ILE A 39 16.73 2.16 -4.52
CA ILE A 39 17.96 2.53 -5.21
C ILE A 39 17.90 4.03 -5.47
N ILE A 40 18.80 4.77 -4.85
CA ILE A 40 18.79 6.23 -4.87
C ILE A 40 20.08 6.73 -5.51
N GLU A 41 19.96 7.72 -6.39
CA GLU A 41 21.09 8.44 -6.95
C GLU A 41 21.66 9.45 -5.94
N GLY A 42 22.92 9.26 -5.60
CA GLY A 42 23.70 10.16 -4.75
C GLY A 42 24.84 10.83 -5.53
N ALA A 43 25.52 11.77 -4.87
CA ALA A 43 26.65 12.49 -5.49
C ALA A 43 27.83 11.58 -5.87
N LYS A 44 27.94 10.40 -5.23
CA LYS A 44 29.01 9.40 -5.48
C LYS A 44 28.51 8.20 -6.30
N GLY A 45 27.35 8.33 -6.95
CA GLY A 45 26.66 7.26 -7.67
C GLY A 45 25.47 6.69 -6.91
N SER A 46 24.85 5.67 -7.50
CA SER A 46 23.68 4.98 -6.96
C SER A 46 24.02 4.15 -5.74
N PHE A 47 23.16 4.20 -4.72
CA PHE A 47 23.31 3.42 -3.50
C PHE A 47 21.97 2.87 -3.03
N VAL A 48 22.03 1.82 -2.20
CA VAL A 48 20.84 1.17 -1.65
C VAL A 48 20.48 1.82 -0.31
N ALA A 49 19.27 2.34 -0.23
CA ALA A 49 18.63 2.79 1.00
C ALA A 49 17.70 1.69 1.53
N MET A 50 17.80 1.46 2.83
CA MET A 50 17.01 0.45 3.52
C MET A 50 15.53 0.86 3.66
N PRO A 51 14.61 -0.10 3.81
CA PRO A 51 13.21 0.21 4.09
C PRO A 51 13.09 0.98 5.39
N SER A 52 12.37 2.09 5.37
CA SER A 52 12.25 3.01 6.50
C SER A 52 10.79 3.30 6.86
N ARG A 53 10.55 3.49 8.15
CA ARG A 53 9.26 3.85 8.72
C ARG A 53 9.34 5.21 9.39
N LYS A 54 8.26 5.99 9.29
CA LYS A 54 8.08 7.23 10.04
C LYS A 54 7.87 6.92 11.52
N LEU A 55 8.68 7.53 12.38
CA LEU A 55 8.59 7.37 13.83
C LEU A 55 7.33 8.05 14.38
N THR A 56 6.78 7.43 15.42
CA THR A 56 5.55 7.83 16.08
C THR A 56 5.72 7.77 17.59
N ASP A 57 5.03 8.64 18.30
CA ASP A 57 4.99 8.71 19.76
C ASP A 57 3.54 8.72 20.26
N HIS A 58 3.35 8.42 21.52
CA HIS A 58 2.04 8.31 22.15
C HIS A 58 1.61 9.64 22.79
N CYS A 59 0.33 9.98 22.64
CA CYS A 59 -0.22 11.14 23.34
C CYS A 59 -0.24 10.91 24.85
N PRO A 60 0.22 11.85 25.70
CA PRO A 60 0.20 11.69 27.16
C PRO A 60 -1.22 11.68 27.76
N GLN A 61 -2.24 12.10 27.01
CA GLN A 61 -3.63 12.18 27.47
C GLN A 61 -4.44 10.94 27.06
N CYS A 62 -4.40 10.55 25.78
CA CYS A 62 -5.24 9.47 25.24
C CYS A 62 -4.47 8.26 24.71
N ASN A 63 -3.13 8.25 24.82
CA ASN A 63 -2.23 7.19 24.35
C ASN A 63 -2.30 6.84 22.85
N THR A 64 -2.99 7.65 22.04
CA THR A 64 -3.02 7.47 20.58
C THR A 64 -1.64 7.69 19.98
N LYS A 65 -1.29 6.89 18.95
CA LYS A 65 -0.06 7.06 18.17
C LYS A 65 -0.17 8.29 17.26
N ASN A 66 0.77 9.20 17.41
CA ASN A 66 0.90 10.42 16.61
C ASN A 66 2.29 10.47 15.97
N HIS A 67 2.42 11.15 14.84
CA HIS A 67 3.73 11.39 14.27
C HIS A 67 4.56 12.31 15.17
N LEU A 68 5.89 12.13 15.18
CA LEU A 68 6.77 12.95 16.02
C LEU A 68 6.68 14.47 15.75
N ARG A 69 6.36 14.88 14.52
CA ARG A 69 6.16 16.30 14.15
C ARG A 69 4.77 16.86 14.46
N ALA A 70 3.84 16.05 14.95
CA ALA A 70 2.48 16.54 15.21
C ALA A 70 2.46 17.48 16.42
N LEU A 71 1.91 18.68 16.24
CA LEU A 71 1.69 19.67 17.32
C LEU A 71 0.47 19.35 18.18
N PHE A 72 -0.50 18.62 17.60
CA PHE A 72 -1.74 18.22 18.25
C PHE A 72 -1.97 16.73 18.08
N CYS A 73 -2.66 16.12 19.04
CA CYS A 73 -3.06 14.73 18.92
C CYS A 73 -4.15 14.55 17.86
N ASN A 74 -3.96 13.57 16.97
CA ASN A 74 -4.89 13.17 15.92
C ASN A 74 -6.23 12.62 16.44
N GLN A 75 -6.35 12.30 17.73
CA GLN A 75 -7.57 11.75 18.33
C GLN A 75 -8.27 12.72 19.28
N CYS A 76 -7.56 13.22 20.31
CA CYS A 76 -8.16 14.07 21.33
C CYS A 76 -7.89 15.56 21.13
N GLY A 77 -7.09 15.95 20.13
CA GLY A 77 -6.72 17.34 19.88
C GLY A 77 -5.78 17.98 20.93
N ALA A 78 -5.35 17.23 21.95
CA ALA A 78 -4.45 17.75 22.97
C ALA A 78 -3.13 18.25 22.35
N LYS A 79 -2.62 19.38 22.85
CA LYS A 79 -1.32 19.92 22.42
C LYS A 79 -0.21 18.96 22.84
N LEU A 80 0.61 18.57 21.88
CA LEU A 80 1.77 17.71 22.08
C LEU A 80 3.05 18.55 22.09
N GLN A 81 4.09 18.10 22.80
CA GLN A 81 5.35 18.83 22.96
C GLN A 81 6.16 18.91 21.66
N GLU A 82 6.77 20.04 21.31
CA GLU A 82 7.49 20.17 20.04
C GLU A 82 8.78 19.34 19.97
N ASP A 83 9.47 19.17 21.10
CA ASP A 83 10.76 18.49 21.20
C ASP A 83 10.66 16.98 21.53
N ARG A 84 9.63 16.28 21.05
CA ARG A 84 9.46 14.83 21.29
C ARG A 84 10.42 13.95 20.50
N ALA A 85 10.92 14.45 19.37
CA ALA A 85 11.85 13.69 18.55
C ALA A 85 13.24 13.70 19.18
N CYS A 86 13.88 12.52 19.26
CA CYS A 86 15.30 12.44 19.57
C CYS A 86 16.08 13.28 18.56
N LYS A 87 16.99 14.11 19.05
CA LYS A 87 17.85 14.96 18.23
C LYS A 87 19.22 14.29 18.13
N ASP A 88 19.75 14.17 16.91
CA ASP A 88 21.12 13.74 16.68
C ASP A 88 22.11 14.82 17.19
N ASP A 89 23.42 14.55 17.21
CA ASP A 89 24.45 15.52 17.65
C ASP A 89 24.41 16.85 16.88
N ASP A 90 23.93 16.83 15.62
CA ASP A 90 23.69 18.02 14.79
C ASP A 90 22.39 18.79 15.15
N GLY A 91 21.66 18.36 16.19
CA GLY A 91 20.39 18.95 16.62
C GLY A 91 19.19 18.62 15.72
N ARG A 92 19.38 17.78 14.70
CA ARG A 92 18.31 17.39 13.76
C ARG A 92 17.43 16.32 14.38
N ALA A 93 16.11 16.49 14.27
CA ALA A 93 15.14 15.51 14.75
C ALA A 93 15.17 14.23 13.90
N LYS A 94 15.38 13.08 14.53
CA LYS A 94 15.24 11.77 13.90
C LYS A 94 13.76 11.42 13.70
N LEU A 95 13.28 11.54 12.47
CA LEU A 95 11.87 11.36 12.11
C LEU A 95 11.54 9.98 11.50
N TYR A 96 12.56 9.34 10.97
CA TYR A 96 12.45 8.03 10.33
C TYR A 96 13.49 7.11 10.95
N ALA A 97 13.16 5.82 10.95
CA ALA A 97 14.10 4.77 11.32
C ALA A 97 13.97 3.64 10.31
N ASP A 98 15.09 3.01 10.00
CA ASP A 98 15.11 1.84 9.15
C ASP A 98 14.44 0.67 9.87
N ILE A 99 13.56 -0.03 9.15
CA ILE A 99 12.87 -1.24 9.62
C ILE A 99 13.86 -2.40 9.64
N ALA A 100 14.70 -2.47 8.61
CA ALA A 100 15.79 -3.43 8.50
C ALA A 100 17.08 -2.67 8.24
N HIS A 101 18.16 -3.04 8.92
CA HIS A 101 19.48 -2.50 8.63
C HIS A 101 20.55 -3.60 8.80
N PRO A 102 21.59 -3.61 7.95
CA PRO A 102 22.72 -4.50 8.17
C PRO A 102 23.46 -4.05 9.44
N ILE A 103 23.90 -5.02 10.24
CA ILE A 103 24.69 -4.76 11.45
C ILE A 103 26.17 -4.55 11.09
N ASN A 104 26.66 -5.27 10.08
CA ASN A 104 28.08 -5.32 9.72
C ASN A 104 28.33 -4.67 8.34
N SER A 105 29.47 -3.99 8.18
CA SER A 105 29.87 -3.38 6.88
C SER A 105 29.89 -4.40 5.75
N ARG A 106 30.44 -5.59 6.00
CA ARG A 106 30.47 -6.69 5.02
C ARG A 106 29.08 -7.05 4.48
N CYS A 107 28.07 -7.07 5.35
CA CYS A 107 26.69 -7.37 4.94
C CYS A 107 26.10 -6.21 4.12
N ARG A 108 26.38 -4.97 4.52
CA ARG A 108 25.98 -3.77 3.77
C ARG A 108 26.56 -3.78 2.35
N GLU A 109 27.85 -4.07 2.23
CA GLU A 109 28.56 -4.15 0.94
C GLU A 109 27.98 -5.27 0.08
N MET A 110 27.74 -6.45 0.66
CA MET A 110 27.11 -7.58 -0.03
C MET A 110 25.73 -7.22 -0.60
N ILE A 111 24.85 -6.61 0.21
CA ILE A 111 23.52 -6.17 -0.24
C ILE A 111 23.65 -5.13 -1.34
N GLN A 112 24.53 -4.13 -1.15
CA GLN A 112 24.69 -3.06 -2.11
C GLN A 112 25.19 -3.58 -3.46
N THR A 113 26.21 -4.43 -3.49
CA THR A 113 26.75 -4.99 -4.73
C THR A 113 25.72 -5.84 -5.45
N CYS A 114 25.07 -6.77 -4.75
CA CYS A 114 24.09 -7.69 -5.34
C CYS A 114 22.88 -6.94 -5.93
N VAL A 115 22.37 -5.93 -5.22
CA VAL A 115 21.23 -5.13 -5.69
C VAL A 115 21.60 -4.22 -6.87
N LEU A 116 22.79 -3.59 -6.85
CA LEU A 116 23.22 -2.72 -7.95
C LEU A 116 23.55 -3.52 -9.23
N GLU A 117 24.10 -4.72 -9.09
CA GLU A 117 24.33 -5.64 -10.21
C GLU A 117 23.00 -6.01 -10.86
N ALA A 118 22.04 -6.51 -10.08
CA ALA A 118 20.70 -6.83 -10.57
C ALA A 118 20.00 -5.62 -11.20
N PHE A 119 20.22 -4.41 -10.67
CA PHE A 119 19.65 -3.17 -11.22
C PHE A 119 20.18 -2.89 -12.61
N SER A 120 21.48 -3.02 -12.82
CA SER A 120 22.09 -2.82 -14.12
C SER A 120 21.59 -3.84 -15.16
N GLU A 121 21.41 -5.10 -14.76
CA GLU A 121 20.83 -6.13 -15.63
C GLU A 121 19.38 -5.79 -15.99
N GLU A 122 18.58 -5.34 -15.02
CA GLU A 122 17.18 -5.00 -15.26
C GLU A 122 17.04 -3.76 -16.14
N MET A 123 17.94 -2.77 -16.02
CA MET A 123 18.01 -1.65 -16.97
C MET A 123 18.31 -2.12 -18.41
N VAL A 124 19.20 -3.10 -18.58
CA VAL A 124 19.50 -3.67 -19.90
C VAL A 124 18.29 -4.43 -20.46
N ARG A 125 17.58 -5.18 -19.62
CA ARG A 125 16.33 -5.87 -20.00
C ARG A 125 15.24 -4.87 -20.37
N ALA A 126 15.08 -3.79 -19.60
CA ALA A 126 14.08 -2.75 -19.84
C ALA A 126 14.27 -2.00 -21.16
N ASN A 127 15.50 -1.93 -21.67
CA ASN A 127 15.77 -1.35 -22.99
C ASN A 127 15.32 -2.26 -24.15
N GLN A 128 14.95 -3.52 -23.90
CA GLN A 128 14.46 -4.42 -24.94
C GLN A 128 12.98 -4.17 -25.23
N PRO A 129 12.54 -4.25 -26.50
CA PRO A 129 11.18 -3.87 -26.91
C PRO A 129 10.07 -4.80 -26.40
N ASP A 130 10.40 -5.97 -25.83
CA ASP A 130 9.46 -6.97 -25.29
C ASP A 130 9.63 -7.14 -23.76
N TYR A 131 10.03 -6.07 -23.07
CA TYR A 131 10.26 -6.12 -21.64
C TYR A 131 8.96 -6.14 -20.82
N ILE A 132 8.88 -7.08 -19.89
CA ILE A 132 7.81 -7.15 -18.88
C ILE A 132 8.48 -7.16 -17.49
N CYS A 133 8.14 -6.17 -16.67
CA CYS A 133 8.63 -6.06 -15.30
C CYS A 133 8.12 -7.22 -14.43
N ARG A 134 9.03 -8.01 -13.84
CA ARG A 134 8.70 -9.20 -13.03
C ARG A 134 8.51 -8.92 -11.54
N TYR A 135 8.50 -7.66 -11.12
CA TYR A 135 8.50 -7.28 -9.71
C TYR A 135 7.18 -7.61 -8.98
N ASP A 136 6.04 -7.45 -9.65
CA ASP A 136 4.71 -7.51 -9.02
C ASP A 136 4.14 -8.95 -8.88
N ASP A 137 4.92 -9.99 -9.17
CA ASP A 137 4.52 -11.41 -9.07
C ASP A 137 4.38 -11.94 -7.61
N TYR A 138 4.21 -11.05 -6.64
CA TYR A 138 3.73 -11.36 -5.28
C TYR A 138 2.27 -10.93 -5.07
N GLY A 139 1.60 -10.46 -6.12
CA GLY A 139 0.16 -10.20 -6.13
C GLY A 139 -0.63 -11.45 -5.73
N GLU A 140 -1.73 -11.24 -5.04
CA GLU A 140 -2.60 -12.21 -4.36
C GLU A 140 -3.06 -13.43 -5.19
N ASP A 141 -2.78 -13.47 -6.50
CA ASP A 141 -3.17 -14.53 -7.44
C ASP A 141 -2.47 -15.89 -7.20
N ALA A 142 -1.28 -15.91 -6.60
CA ALA A 142 -0.58 -17.17 -6.30
C ALA A 142 -1.17 -17.95 -5.10
N PHE A 143 -1.92 -17.28 -4.21
CA PHE A 143 -2.59 -17.93 -3.08
C PHE A 143 -4.05 -18.30 -3.38
N ALA A 144 -4.70 -17.61 -4.33
CA ALA A 144 -6.08 -17.89 -4.73
C ALA A 144 -6.23 -19.18 -5.55
N ALA A 145 -5.19 -19.62 -6.26
CA ALA A 145 -5.23 -20.81 -7.11
C ALA A 145 -5.17 -22.16 -6.36
N LEU A 146 -4.99 -22.17 -5.03
CA LEU A 146 -4.95 -23.40 -4.21
C LEU A 146 -6.28 -23.75 -3.53
N ALA A 147 -7.41 -23.16 -3.93
CA ALA A 147 -8.69 -23.39 -3.28
C ALA A 147 -9.91 -23.60 -4.20
N GLU A 148 -9.74 -24.13 -5.42
CA GLU A 148 -10.90 -24.49 -6.26
C GLU A 148 -11.01 -25.97 -6.70
N ASP A 149 -10.05 -26.85 -6.37
CA ASP A 149 -10.12 -28.29 -6.71
C ASP A 149 -10.12 -29.21 -5.48
N ALA A 150 -10.85 -28.84 -4.43
CA ALA A 150 -11.22 -29.76 -3.36
C ALA A 150 -12.68 -29.53 -2.96
N GLU A 151 -13.59 -29.78 -3.90
CA GLU A 151 -15.01 -29.94 -3.62
C GLU A 151 -15.19 -31.22 -2.79
N ALA A 152 -14.92 -31.10 -1.48
CA ALA A 152 -15.26 -32.11 -0.50
C ALA A 152 -16.78 -32.19 -0.42
N THR A 153 -17.37 -33.09 -1.21
CA THR A 153 -18.77 -33.47 -1.08
C THR A 153 -19.05 -33.80 0.39
N PRO A 154 -19.99 -33.11 1.07
CA PRO A 154 -20.30 -33.41 2.46
C PRO A 154 -20.76 -34.87 2.57
N PRO A 155 -20.23 -35.68 3.50
CA PRO A 155 -20.68 -37.05 3.66
C PRO A 155 -22.16 -37.04 4.03
N GLN A 156 -22.98 -37.60 3.14
CA GLN A 156 -24.41 -37.76 3.34
C GLN A 156 -24.63 -38.64 4.57
N ARG A 157 -25.15 -38.06 5.66
CA ARG A 157 -25.57 -38.80 6.84
C ARG A 157 -26.68 -39.77 6.42
N THR A 158 -26.34 -41.05 6.29
CA THR A 158 -27.30 -42.11 6.00
C THR A 158 -28.25 -42.23 7.18
N GLN A 159 -29.51 -41.86 6.98
CA GLN A 159 -30.56 -42.19 7.95
C GLN A 159 -30.80 -43.71 7.89
N PRO A 160 -30.90 -44.42 9.04
CA PRO A 160 -31.30 -45.82 9.04
C PRO A 160 -32.74 -45.91 8.52
N GLN A 161 -32.95 -46.72 7.49
CA GLN A 161 -34.29 -47.00 6.96
C GLN A 161 -35.10 -47.81 7.99
N PRO A 162 -36.38 -47.50 8.21
CA PRO A 162 -37.29 -48.42 8.87
C PRO A 162 -37.70 -49.52 7.87
N GLU A 163 -37.59 -50.76 8.33
CA GLU A 163 -38.00 -51.95 7.60
C GLU A 163 -39.53 -51.97 7.46
N THR A 164 -40.05 -52.19 6.25
CA THR A 164 -41.46 -52.54 6.05
C THR A 164 -41.56 -53.73 5.10
N PRO A 165 -42.32 -54.78 5.44
CA PRO A 165 -42.58 -55.87 4.52
C PRO A 165 -43.86 -55.64 3.69
N ALA A 166 -43.67 -55.70 2.38
CA ALA A 166 -44.48 -56.37 1.35
C ALA A 166 -45.93 -55.92 1.02
N GLN A 167 -46.19 -55.89 -0.32
CA GLN A 167 -47.47 -55.97 -1.08
C GLN A 167 -48.27 -54.65 -1.17
N SER A 168 -48.88 -54.17 -2.27
CA SER A 168 -49.20 -54.66 -3.63
C SER A 168 -49.75 -53.48 -4.47
N GLU A 169 -49.57 -53.45 -5.80
CA GLU A 169 -50.29 -52.57 -6.76
C GLU A 169 -51.79 -52.98 -6.93
N PRO A 170 -52.71 -52.30 -7.70
CA PRO A 170 -52.56 -51.25 -8.76
C PRO A 170 -53.66 -50.14 -8.85
N ALA A 171 -53.54 -49.24 -9.86
CA ALA A 171 -54.58 -48.76 -10.81
C ALA A 171 -54.68 -47.23 -11.10
N ALA A 172 -54.57 -46.88 -12.41
CA ALA A 172 -55.34 -45.93 -13.27
C ALA A 172 -55.76 -44.51 -12.75
N GLU A 173 -55.94 -43.41 -13.50
CA GLU A 173 -56.15 -43.09 -14.92
C GLU A 173 -56.19 -41.54 -15.12
N SER A 174 -56.02 -41.06 -16.38
CA SER A 174 -56.57 -39.82 -17.03
C SER A 174 -56.13 -38.39 -16.60
N ALA A 175 -55.56 -37.56 -17.50
CA ALA A 175 -56.19 -36.56 -18.42
C ALA A 175 -56.74 -35.31 -17.66
N GLU A 176 -56.70 -34.03 -18.07
CA GLU A 176 -56.59 -33.35 -19.36
C GLU A 176 -56.47 -31.80 -19.11
N THR A 177 -55.77 -31.08 -19.99
CA THR A 177 -56.03 -29.72 -20.53
C THR A 177 -56.41 -28.48 -19.67
N SER A 178 -55.56 -27.45 -19.81
CA SER A 178 -55.85 -26.03 -20.17
C SER A 178 -56.76 -25.13 -19.30
N ARG A 179 -56.25 -23.96 -18.92
CA ARG A 179 -56.73 -22.64 -19.41
C ARG A 179 -55.94 -21.44 -18.86
N VAL A 180 -55.67 -20.53 -19.78
CA VAL A 180 -55.08 -19.19 -19.66
C VAL A 180 -56.01 -18.24 -18.89
N ARG A 181 -55.43 -17.39 -18.02
CA ARG A 181 -55.89 -15.99 -17.77
C ARG A 181 -54.68 -15.07 -17.51
N ARG A 182 -54.85 -13.81 -17.91
CA ARG A 182 -53.86 -12.76 -18.22
C ARG A 182 -54.14 -11.52 -17.33
N ILE A 183 -53.15 -10.59 -17.27
CA ILE A 183 -53.22 -9.13 -16.92
C ILE A 183 -53.02 -8.84 -15.39
N GLU A 184 -52.15 -7.96 -14.84
CA GLU A 184 -51.22 -6.90 -15.32
C GLU A 184 -50.10 -6.52 -14.30
N SER A 185 -49.06 -5.90 -14.86
CA SER A 185 -48.03 -4.93 -14.41
C SER A 185 -47.93 -4.38 -12.97
N GLY A 186 -46.70 -4.42 -12.44
CA GLY A 186 -46.22 -3.57 -11.35
C GLY A 186 -44.70 -3.38 -11.45
N SER A 187 -44.27 -2.24 -12.00
CA SER A 187 -42.90 -1.77 -12.10
C SER A 187 -42.47 -1.05 -10.82
N GLN A 188 -41.23 -1.29 -10.35
CA GLN A 188 -40.23 -0.29 -9.92
C GLN A 188 -39.07 -0.95 -9.15
N LEU A 189 -37.86 -0.70 -9.63
CA LEU A 189 -36.57 -1.02 -9.00
C LEU A 189 -36.19 0.11 -8.00
N PRO A 190 -35.58 -0.20 -6.84
CA PRO A 190 -34.98 0.83 -6.00
C PRO A 190 -33.54 1.15 -6.42
N GLY A 191 -33.24 2.46 -6.54
CA GLY A 191 -31.96 3.02 -6.96
C GLY A 191 -30.97 3.32 -5.83
N SER A 192 -29.73 3.59 -6.25
CA SER A 192 -28.50 3.77 -5.47
C SER A 192 -28.42 5.09 -4.65
N PRO A 193 -27.59 5.17 -3.59
CA PRO A 193 -27.49 6.35 -2.74
C PRO A 193 -26.56 7.47 -3.26
N HIS A 194 -26.92 8.69 -2.88
CA HIS A 194 -26.43 10.01 -3.30
C HIS A 194 -25.00 10.41 -2.89
N GLN A 195 -24.31 11.10 -3.81
CA GLN A 195 -23.27 12.10 -3.55
C GLN A 195 -23.92 13.49 -3.28
N THR A 196 -23.37 14.28 -2.36
CA THR A 196 -23.77 15.66 -2.08
C THR A 196 -22.81 16.68 -2.75
N PRO A 197 -23.29 17.67 -3.51
CA PRO A 197 -22.47 18.75 -4.02
C PRO A 197 -22.59 20.06 -3.20
N ALA A 198 -21.53 20.85 -3.33
CA ALA A 198 -21.28 22.16 -2.74
C ALA A 198 -22.28 23.25 -3.18
N THR A 199 -22.50 24.23 -2.31
CA THR A 199 -23.27 25.45 -2.59
C THR A 199 -22.42 26.69 -2.33
N SER A 200 -22.34 27.56 -3.33
CA SER A 200 -21.85 28.93 -3.28
C SER A 200 -23.03 29.91 -3.23
N PRO A 201 -22.83 31.16 -2.75
CA PRO A 201 -23.59 32.29 -3.27
C PRO A 201 -22.72 33.50 -3.64
N SER A 202 -23.28 34.31 -4.53
CA SER A 202 -22.71 35.44 -5.27
C SER A 202 -22.99 36.83 -4.67
N THR A 203 -21.97 37.69 -4.72
CA THR A 203 -21.95 39.16 -4.98
C THR A 203 -22.74 40.17 -4.13
N ALA A 204 -22.02 41.12 -3.52
CA ALA A 204 -22.33 42.56 -3.54
C ALA A 204 -21.05 43.41 -3.32
N LYS A 205 -20.95 44.54 -4.04
CA LYS A 205 -19.81 45.47 -4.15
C LYS A 205 -19.68 46.43 -2.95
N ALA A 206 -18.45 46.86 -2.62
CA ALA A 206 -18.14 48.25 -2.26
C ALA A 206 -16.62 48.55 -2.32
N SER A 207 -16.33 49.82 -2.62
CA SER A 207 -15.11 50.47 -3.12
C SER A 207 -13.91 50.62 -2.17
N MET A 208 -12.73 50.83 -2.79
CA MET A 208 -11.60 51.73 -2.46
C MET A 208 -10.98 51.61 -1.05
N THR A 209 -9.66 51.51 -0.85
CA THR A 209 -8.66 52.55 -1.14
C THR A 209 -7.24 51.99 -0.96
N GLN A 210 -6.29 52.64 -1.64
CA GLN A 210 -4.86 52.37 -1.75
C GLN A 210 -4.09 52.42 -0.42
N SER A 211 -3.00 51.65 -0.32
CA SER A 211 -1.75 52.04 0.37
C SER A 211 -0.61 51.12 -0.03
N ALA A 212 0.40 51.72 -0.66
CA ALA A 212 1.67 51.11 -1.02
C ALA A 212 2.48 50.73 0.24
N SER A 213 3.23 49.63 0.16
CA SER A 213 4.36 49.38 1.06
C SER A 213 5.41 48.62 0.28
N SER A 214 6.49 49.35 -0.01
CA SER A 214 7.65 48.92 -0.76
C SER A 214 8.40 47.82 -0.01
N ASN A 215 8.55 46.65 -0.63
CA ASN A 215 9.56 45.68 -0.22
C ASN A 215 10.92 46.17 -0.71
N GLN A 216 11.82 46.45 0.24
CA GLN A 216 13.23 46.69 -0.04
C GLN A 216 13.93 45.35 -0.23
N ASN A 217 14.69 45.27 -1.32
CA ASN A 217 15.59 44.19 -1.64
C ASN A 217 17.03 44.65 -1.29
N GLU A 218 17.76 43.78 -0.58
CA GLU A 218 19.21 43.51 -0.67
C GLU A 218 20.28 44.57 -0.34
N THR A 219 21.15 44.24 0.62
CA THR A 219 22.65 44.34 0.63
C THR A 219 23.14 43.91 2.04
N PHE A 220 23.78 42.76 2.27
CA PHE A 220 25.18 42.34 2.07
C PHE A 220 26.26 43.17 2.79
N GLY A 221 26.92 42.58 3.81
CA GLY A 221 28.37 42.72 4.07
C GLY A 221 28.87 43.57 5.25
N ASP A 222 29.99 43.11 5.82
CA ASP A 222 30.91 43.66 6.85
C ASP A 222 30.51 43.47 8.33
N GLY A 223 31.34 42.95 9.24
CA GLY A 223 32.78 42.71 9.23
C GLY A 223 33.40 43.20 10.56
N ILE A 224 33.95 42.29 11.36
CA ILE A 224 35.00 42.48 12.39
C ILE A 224 34.66 43.31 13.65
N LEU A 225 34.63 42.66 14.82
CA LEU A 225 35.62 42.79 15.92
C LEU A 225 35.39 41.71 16.97
#